data_AF-A0A9D5QCG6-F1
#
_entry.id   AF-A0A9D5QCG6-F1
#
_cell.length_a   1.000
_cell.length_b   1.000
_cell.length_c   1.000
_cell.angle_alpha   90.00
_cell.angle_beta   90.00
_cell.angle_gamma   90.00
#
_symmetry.space_group_name_H-M   'P 1'
#
loop_
_entity.id
_entity.type
_entity.pdbx_description
1 polymer ?
#
loop_
_entity_poly.entity_id
_entity_poly.type
_entity_poly.pdbx_seq_one_letter_code
_entity_poly.pdbx_strand_id
1 'polypeptide(L)'
;EEPLSDRAIALTRDVVLVHGDSLIVAYYHSTCGGWTANVEDVWNKPYIPYLRSVPDVGPDGTAYCAPSRYFHWRETWSTRRFSDIISGYAATAFPHEEPLKGAVRRVRVDRRFACGRVAHCTISTTRGSYSYGGDRVRFLLRRDTDGRPILRSASFRLKDEERGKITLVGRGYGHGVGMCQMGAIGRAQAGQDFEEILSAYYTGARPERIVHKR
;
A
#
# COMPACT_ATOMS: atom_id res chain seq x y z
N GLU A 1 11.12 12.86 -24.81
CA GLU A 1 12.19 12.30 -23.98
C GLU A 1 12.56 13.33 -22.93
N GLU A 2 12.75 12.87 -21.70
CA GLU A 2 13.02 13.71 -20.53
C GLU A 2 14.51 13.50 -20.17
N PRO A 3 15.41 14.48 -20.42
CA PRO A 3 16.85 14.28 -20.40
C PRO A 3 17.41 13.65 -19.11
N LEU A 4 16.75 13.89 -17.97
CA LEU A 4 17.15 13.33 -16.68
C LEU A 4 16.79 11.85 -16.52
N SER A 5 15.60 11.43 -16.96
CA SER A 5 15.22 10.01 -16.90
C SER A 5 16.06 9.18 -17.86
N ASP A 6 16.36 9.74 -19.04
CA ASP A 6 17.16 9.05 -20.05
C ASP A 6 18.59 8.85 -19.56
N ARG A 7 19.16 9.87 -18.89
CA ARG A 7 20.45 9.75 -18.22
C ARG A 7 20.42 8.72 -17.10
N ALA A 8 19.37 8.68 -16.28
CA ALA A 8 19.25 7.69 -15.21
C ALA A 8 19.22 6.26 -15.77
N ILE A 9 18.43 6.03 -16.83
CA ILE A 9 18.36 4.75 -17.55
C ILE A 9 19.74 4.37 -18.11
N ALA A 10 20.44 5.31 -18.74
CA ALA A 10 21.76 5.06 -19.29
C ALA A 10 22.80 4.68 -18.21
N LEU A 11 22.78 5.35 -17.05
CA LEU A 11 23.68 5.07 -15.92
C LEU A 11 23.40 3.69 -15.29
N THR A 12 22.14 3.29 -15.23
CA THR A 12 21.72 1.98 -14.69
C THR A 12 21.51 0.93 -15.78
N ARG A 13 22.05 1.14 -16.99
CA ARG A 13 21.95 0.18 -18.08
C ARG A 13 22.46 -1.18 -17.63
N ASP A 14 21.73 -2.24 -17.94
CA ASP A 14 22.06 -3.64 -17.60
C ASP A 14 22.22 -3.92 -16.09
N VAL A 15 21.78 -3.01 -15.22
CA VAL A 15 21.70 -3.23 -13.78
C VAL A 15 20.35 -3.84 -13.43
N VAL A 16 20.37 -5.00 -12.79
CA VAL A 16 19.19 -5.69 -12.26
C VAL A 16 19.33 -5.86 -10.76
N LEU A 17 18.22 -6.21 -10.10
CA LEU A 17 18.22 -6.46 -8.67
C LEU A 17 18.07 -7.97 -8.42
N VAL A 18 19.01 -8.54 -7.68
CA VAL A 18 19.10 -9.98 -7.40
C VAL A 18 19.06 -10.25 -5.91
N HIS A 19 18.55 -11.41 -5.53
CA HIS A 19 18.65 -11.96 -4.18
C HIS A 19 19.23 -13.39 -4.28
N GLY A 20 20.44 -13.59 -3.76
CA GLY A 20 21.24 -14.77 -4.11
C GLY A 20 21.65 -14.70 -5.59
N ASP A 21 21.32 -15.76 -6.34
CA ASP A 21 21.59 -15.89 -7.79
C ASP A 21 20.32 -15.70 -8.65
N SER A 22 19.23 -15.20 -8.06
CA SER A 22 17.93 -15.06 -8.73
C SER A 22 17.49 -13.61 -8.82
N LEU A 23 16.89 -13.24 -9.97
CA LEU A 23 16.20 -11.96 -10.14
C LEU A 23 15.06 -11.83 -9.13
N ILE A 24 14.89 -10.64 -8.58
CA ILE A 24 13.76 -10.37 -7.69
C ILE A 24 12.53 -9.86 -8.46
N VAL A 25 11.36 -10.00 -7.84
CA VAL A 25 10.18 -9.22 -8.22
C VAL A 25 10.19 -7.88 -7.50
N ALA A 26 10.54 -6.80 -8.21
CA ALA A 26 10.69 -5.46 -7.65
C ALA A 26 9.37 -4.67 -7.60
N TYR A 27 8.46 -5.05 -6.70
CA TYR A 27 7.23 -4.26 -6.48
C TYR A 27 7.54 -2.88 -5.91
N TYR A 28 6.78 -1.87 -6.34
CA TYR A 28 6.91 -0.51 -5.86
C TYR A 28 5.55 0.20 -5.75
N HIS A 29 5.47 1.21 -4.90
CA HIS A 29 4.24 1.98 -4.67
C HIS A 29 4.55 3.44 -4.35
N SER A 30 3.53 4.30 -4.37
CA SER A 30 3.71 5.75 -4.26
C SER A 30 4.22 6.21 -2.89
N THR A 31 3.56 5.85 -1.80
CA THR A 31 3.89 6.36 -0.45
C THR A 31 3.57 5.30 0.60
N CYS A 32 4.53 4.91 1.43
CA CYS A 32 4.34 3.83 2.40
C CYS A 32 3.61 4.30 3.68
N GLY A 33 3.80 5.57 4.07
CA GLY A 33 3.29 6.10 5.33
C GLY A 33 4.20 5.79 6.54
N GLY A 34 5.50 5.58 6.28
CA GLY A 34 6.55 5.35 7.28
C GLY A 34 6.98 3.88 7.42
N TRP A 35 6.21 2.93 6.91
CA TRP A 35 6.55 1.49 6.94
C TRP A 35 6.07 0.81 5.66
N THR A 36 6.91 -0.03 5.07
CA THR A 36 6.47 -0.95 4.00
C THR A 36 5.72 -2.14 4.61
N ALA A 37 5.23 -3.06 3.78
CA ALA A 37 4.47 -4.22 4.19
C ALA A 37 5.15 -5.51 3.74
N ASN A 38 4.98 -6.59 4.52
CA ASN A 38 5.32 -7.92 4.04
C ASN A 38 4.40 -8.28 2.87
N VAL A 39 4.90 -9.08 1.92
CA VAL A 39 4.13 -9.46 0.74
C VAL A 39 2.85 -10.23 1.10
N GLU A 40 2.94 -11.11 2.11
CA GLU A 40 1.84 -11.96 2.59
C GLU A 40 0.78 -11.20 3.40
N ASP A 41 1.13 -10.02 3.93
CA ASP A 41 0.17 -9.15 4.64
C ASP A 41 -0.77 -8.43 3.66
N VAL A 42 -0.40 -8.39 2.38
CA VAL A 42 -1.07 -7.59 1.34
C VAL A 42 -1.79 -8.50 0.35
N TRP A 43 -1.11 -9.56 -0.12
CA TRP A 43 -1.62 -10.48 -1.13
C TRP A 43 -1.53 -11.92 -0.67
N ASN A 44 -2.31 -12.81 -1.30
CA ASN A 44 -2.21 -14.26 -1.10
C ASN A 44 -0.94 -14.78 -1.80
N LYS A 45 0.22 -14.48 -1.22
CA LYS A 45 1.54 -14.89 -1.67
C LYS A 45 2.27 -15.55 -0.50
N PRO A 46 3.13 -16.54 -0.76
CA PRO A 46 3.98 -17.09 0.28
C PRO A 46 4.99 -16.03 0.76
N TYR A 47 5.68 -16.35 1.85
CA TYR A 47 6.83 -15.58 2.32
C TYR A 47 7.84 -15.38 1.18
N ILE A 48 8.28 -14.13 0.98
CA ILE A 48 9.36 -13.78 0.04
C ILE A 48 10.42 -13.00 0.82
N PRO A 49 11.68 -13.48 0.88
CA PRO A 49 12.70 -12.97 1.78
C PRO A 49 13.11 -11.52 1.52
N TYR A 50 13.01 -11.07 0.26
CA TYR A 50 13.34 -9.70 -0.14
C TYR A 50 12.14 -8.73 -0.16
N LEU A 51 10.93 -9.19 0.15
CA LEU A 51 9.72 -8.36 0.21
C LEU A 51 9.17 -8.31 1.64
N ARG A 52 9.94 -7.69 2.53
CA ARG A 52 9.62 -7.57 3.96
C ARG A 52 9.18 -6.16 4.32
N SER A 53 8.42 -6.08 5.40
CA SER A 53 8.11 -4.83 6.08
C SER A 53 9.39 -4.24 6.68
N VAL A 54 9.76 -3.05 6.23
CA VAL A 54 10.89 -2.27 6.72
C VAL A 54 10.44 -0.87 7.15
N PRO A 55 11.07 -0.27 8.17
CA PRO A 55 10.84 1.13 8.50
C PRO A 55 11.42 2.04 7.40
N ASP A 56 10.64 3.03 6.99
CA ASP A 56 11.06 4.05 6.02
C ASP A 56 11.19 5.42 6.70
N VAL A 57 12.08 5.48 7.69
CA VAL A 57 12.31 6.64 8.56
C VAL A 57 13.79 6.97 8.65
N GLY A 58 14.09 8.26 8.81
CA GLY A 58 15.43 8.76 9.09
C GLY A 58 15.83 8.58 10.56
N PRO A 59 17.07 8.98 10.91
CA PRO A 59 17.59 8.87 12.28
C PRO A 59 16.76 9.62 13.34
N ASP A 60 16.06 10.68 12.94
CA ASP A 60 15.16 11.47 13.78
C ASP A 60 13.77 10.84 13.94
N GLY A 61 13.52 9.68 13.31
CA GLY A 61 12.23 9.01 13.26
C GLY A 61 11.25 9.60 12.24
N THR A 62 11.63 10.64 11.49
CA THR A 62 10.78 11.22 10.46
C THR A 62 10.73 10.28 9.25
N ALA A 63 9.54 9.97 8.76
CA ALA A 63 9.40 9.15 7.56
C ALA A 63 10.00 9.86 6.33
N TYR A 64 10.81 9.16 5.54
CA TYR A 64 11.38 9.73 4.30
C TYR A 64 10.29 10.17 3.32
N CYS A 65 9.15 9.49 3.32
CA CYS A 65 8.01 9.85 2.50
C CYS A 65 7.05 10.88 3.12
N ALA A 66 7.37 11.48 4.28
CA ALA A 66 6.54 12.49 4.97
C ALA A 66 6.16 13.70 4.10
N PRO A 67 7.02 14.24 3.21
CA PRO A 67 6.66 15.34 2.33
C PRO A 67 5.59 15.00 1.28
N SER A 68 5.26 13.71 1.08
CA SER A 68 4.23 13.30 0.14
C SER A 68 2.88 13.89 0.51
N ARG A 69 2.18 14.51 -0.46
CA ARG A 69 0.77 14.91 -0.30
C ARG A 69 -0.19 13.75 0.02
N TYR A 70 0.27 12.51 -0.16
CA TYR A 70 -0.46 11.30 0.18
C TYR A 70 -0.01 10.65 1.48
N PHE A 71 0.95 11.26 2.19
CA PHE A 71 1.43 10.74 3.47
C PHE A 71 0.29 10.63 4.48
N HIS A 72 -0.59 11.63 4.53
CA HIS A 72 -1.85 11.58 5.24
C HIS A 72 -3.03 11.79 4.29
N TRP A 73 -4.15 11.17 4.59
CA TRP A 73 -5.38 11.36 3.84
C TRP A 73 -6.61 11.19 4.71
N ARG A 74 -7.72 11.77 4.28
CA ARG A 74 -9.05 11.65 4.87
C ARG A 74 -10.04 11.35 3.76
N GLU A 75 -10.91 10.37 4.00
CA GLU A 75 -12.03 10.05 3.13
C GLU A 75 -13.30 10.01 3.98
N THR A 76 -14.39 10.56 3.45
CA THR A 76 -15.66 10.69 4.17
C THR A 76 -16.81 10.37 3.24
N TRP A 77 -17.73 9.55 3.73
CA TRP A 77 -18.94 9.13 3.02
C TRP A 77 -20.15 9.40 3.89
N SER A 78 -21.33 9.60 3.28
CA SER A 78 -22.58 9.31 3.99
C SER A 78 -22.74 7.79 4.16
N THR A 79 -23.40 7.34 5.22
CA THR A 79 -23.63 5.89 5.45
C THR A 79 -24.35 5.22 4.27
N ARG A 80 -25.27 5.94 3.62
CA ARG A 80 -25.96 5.47 2.41
C ARG A 80 -24.98 5.27 1.26
N ARG A 81 -24.22 6.31 0.88
CA ARG A 81 -23.23 6.22 -0.21
C ARG A 81 -22.19 5.14 0.04
N PHE A 82 -21.73 5.02 1.28
CA PHE A 82 -20.80 3.97 1.68
C PHE A 82 -21.38 2.58 1.47
N SER A 83 -22.64 2.36 1.86
CA SER A 83 -23.35 1.09 1.64
C SER A 83 -23.48 0.76 0.15
N ASP A 84 -23.84 1.75 -0.67
CA ASP A 84 -24.03 1.59 -2.12
C ASP A 84 -22.71 1.22 -2.82
N ILE A 85 -21.61 1.89 -2.46
CA ILE A 85 -20.27 1.63 -3.02
C ILE A 85 -19.83 0.21 -2.67
N ILE A 86 -19.86 -0.15 -1.39
CA ILE A 86 -19.36 -1.45 -0.92
C ILE A 86 -20.16 -2.60 -1.51
N SER A 87 -21.49 -2.48 -1.55
CA SER A 87 -22.34 -3.54 -2.10
C SER A 87 -22.07 -3.76 -3.59
N GLY A 88 -21.86 -2.68 -4.35
CA GLY A 88 -21.55 -2.78 -5.79
C GLY A 88 -20.17 -3.38 -6.08
N TYR A 89 -19.17 -3.09 -5.24
CA TYR A 89 -17.81 -3.62 -5.45
C TYR A 89 -17.54 -4.96 -4.80
N ALA A 90 -18.28 -5.35 -3.75
CA ALA A 90 -18.12 -6.67 -3.13
C ALA A 90 -18.34 -7.79 -4.16
N ALA A 91 -19.42 -7.71 -4.94
CA ALA A 91 -19.77 -8.71 -5.94
C ALA A 91 -18.77 -8.79 -7.10
N THR A 92 -18.20 -7.65 -7.51
CA THR A 92 -17.25 -7.59 -8.64
C THR A 92 -15.82 -7.91 -8.24
N ALA A 93 -15.37 -7.46 -7.06
CA ALA A 93 -14.03 -7.72 -6.56
C ALA A 93 -13.88 -9.15 -6.01
N PHE A 94 -14.95 -9.75 -5.51
CA PHE A 94 -14.94 -11.06 -4.85
C PHE A 94 -16.09 -11.96 -5.37
N PRO A 95 -16.06 -12.37 -6.65
CA PRO A 95 -17.18 -13.09 -7.28
C PRO A 95 -17.44 -14.49 -6.71
N HIS A 96 -16.45 -15.07 -6.01
CA HIS A 96 -16.56 -16.39 -5.38
C HIS A 96 -16.92 -16.32 -3.89
N GLU A 97 -17.18 -15.13 -3.35
CA GLU A 97 -17.59 -14.95 -1.96
C GLU A 97 -19.05 -14.50 -1.87
N GLU A 98 -19.67 -14.74 -0.72
CA GLU A 98 -21.02 -14.23 -0.50
C GLU A 98 -21.00 -12.69 -0.55
N PRO A 99 -21.81 -12.06 -1.43
CA PRO A 99 -21.81 -10.62 -1.53
C PRO A 99 -22.35 -9.99 -0.24
N LEU A 100 -21.86 -8.80 0.06
CA LEU A 100 -22.36 -8.03 1.19
C LEU A 100 -23.85 -7.70 0.99
N LYS A 101 -24.70 -8.17 1.91
CA LYS A 101 -26.15 -7.96 1.88
C LYS A 101 -26.55 -6.98 2.98
N GLY A 102 -27.46 -6.07 2.65
CA GLY A 102 -28.09 -5.17 3.63
C GLY A 102 -27.32 -3.85 3.79
N ALA A 103 -27.94 -2.87 4.43
CA ALA A 103 -27.34 -1.55 4.63
C ALA A 103 -26.22 -1.63 5.66
N VAL A 104 -25.07 -1.00 5.39
CA VAL A 104 -23.95 -0.95 6.33
C VAL A 104 -24.35 -0.14 7.55
N ARG A 105 -24.11 -0.72 8.73
CA ARG A 105 -24.36 -0.09 10.03
C ARG A 105 -23.07 0.36 10.68
N ARG A 106 -22.02 -0.44 10.56
CA ARG A 106 -20.75 -0.22 11.26
C ARG A 106 -19.59 -0.80 10.49
N VAL A 107 -18.43 -0.16 10.61
CA VAL A 107 -17.14 -0.69 10.19
C VAL A 107 -16.21 -0.66 11.39
N ARG A 108 -15.48 -1.75 11.61
CA ARG A 108 -14.54 -1.88 12.72
C ARG A 108 -13.24 -2.46 12.20
N VAL A 109 -12.12 -1.81 12.53
CA VAL A 109 -10.79 -2.39 12.33
C VAL A 109 -10.48 -3.22 13.56
N ASP A 110 -10.37 -4.53 13.37
CA ASP A 110 -10.29 -5.49 14.47
C ASP A 110 -8.84 -5.84 14.79
N ARG A 111 -8.00 -5.91 13.76
CA ARG A 111 -6.58 -6.21 13.88
C ARG A 111 -5.77 -5.48 12.83
N ARG A 112 -4.52 -5.18 13.18
CA ARG A 112 -3.51 -4.62 12.27
C ARG A 112 -2.30 -5.54 12.20
N PHE A 113 -1.62 -5.51 11.06
CA PHE A 113 -0.26 -6.03 10.95
C PHE A 113 0.71 -5.08 11.66
N ALA A 114 1.94 -5.55 11.89
CA ALA A 114 3.00 -4.75 12.54
C ALA A 114 3.28 -3.42 11.81
N CYS A 115 3.18 -3.40 10.47
CA CYS A 115 3.30 -2.18 9.65
C CYS A 115 2.13 -1.18 9.81
N GLY A 116 1.10 -1.53 10.60
CA GLY A 116 -0.08 -0.72 10.88
C GLY A 116 -1.20 -0.81 9.82
N ARG A 117 -1.00 -1.58 8.75
CA ARG A 117 -2.05 -1.89 7.78
C ARG A 117 -3.12 -2.80 8.38
N VAL A 118 -4.35 -2.68 7.88
CA VAL A 118 -5.52 -3.42 8.33
C VAL A 118 -5.36 -4.90 7.99
N ALA A 119 -5.24 -5.74 9.02
CA ALA A 119 -5.19 -7.18 8.88
C ALA A 119 -6.59 -7.79 8.85
N HIS A 120 -7.51 -7.21 9.62
CA HIS A 120 -8.88 -7.67 9.70
C HIS A 120 -9.81 -6.49 10.00
N CYS A 121 -10.89 -6.42 9.24
CA CYS A 121 -11.91 -5.38 9.31
C CYS A 121 -13.28 -6.01 9.15
N THR A 122 -14.13 -5.82 10.16
CA THR A 122 -15.51 -6.28 10.17
C THR A 122 -16.42 -5.17 9.66
N ILE A 123 -17.29 -5.51 8.70
CA ILE A 123 -18.37 -4.67 8.20
C ILE A 123 -19.69 -5.30 8.60
N SER A 124 -20.40 -4.66 9.53
CA SER A 124 -21.70 -5.11 9.99
C SER A 124 -22.82 -4.41 9.20
N THR A 125 -23.78 -5.20 8.73
CA THR A 125 -24.94 -4.73 7.97
C THR A 125 -26.24 -5.10 8.67
N THR A 126 -27.37 -4.69 8.11
CA THR A 126 -28.69 -5.14 8.57
C THR A 126 -28.98 -6.62 8.33
N ARG A 127 -28.14 -7.34 7.55
CA ARG A 127 -28.39 -8.74 7.17
C ARG A 127 -27.21 -9.67 7.46
N GLY A 128 -26.14 -9.19 8.08
CA GLY A 128 -24.99 -10.02 8.40
C GLY A 128 -23.76 -9.23 8.82
N SER A 129 -22.65 -9.94 8.95
CA SER A 129 -21.34 -9.37 9.27
C SER A 129 -20.30 -10.00 8.35
N TYR A 130 -19.49 -9.16 7.72
CA TYR A 130 -18.54 -9.55 6.67
C TYR A 130 -17.14 -9.15 7.09
N SER A 131 -16.16 -10.00 6.80
CA SER A 131 -14.76 -9.75 7.15
C SER A 131 -13.89 -9.55 5.92
N TYR A 132 -13.03 -8.54 5.97
CA TYR A 132 -12.06 -8.23 4.93
C TYR A 132 -10.71 -7.87 5.57
N GLY A 133 -9.61 -8.19 4.89
CA GLY A 133 -8.25 -7.91 5.36
C GLY A 133 -7.28 -7.65 4.22
N GLY A 134 -6.05 -7.25 4.56
CA GLY A 134 -4.99 -7.01 3.59
C GLY A 134 -5.36 -5.94 2.56
N ASP A 135 -4.93 -6.10 1.31
CA ASP A 135 -5.22 -5.11 0.26
C ASP A 135 -6.68 -5.12 -0.18
N ARG A 136 -7.43 -6.20 0.13
CA ARG A 136 -8.82 -6.40 -0.27
C ARG A 136 -9.74 -5.28 0.23
N VAL A 137 -9.47 -4.75 1.43
CA VAL A 137 -10.25 -3.64 1.98
C VAL A 137 -10.21 -2.39 1.07
N ARG A 138 -9.14 -2.19 0.30
CA ARG A 138 -9.03 -1.02 -0.58
C ARG A 138 -9.88 -1.12 -1.84
N PHE A 139 -10.07 -2.35 -2.33
CA PHE A 139 -10.95 -2.63 -3.47
C PHE A 139 -12.42 -2.50 -3.08
N LEU A 140 -12.73 -2.76 -1.81
CA LEU A 140 -14.07 -2.65 -1.27
C LEU A 140 -14.44 -1.21 -0.89
N LEU A 141 -13.58 -0.56 -0.09
CA LEU A 141 -13.81 0.76 0.50
C LEU A 141 -13.41 1.90 -0.46
N ARG A 142 -13.84 1.82 -1.72
CA ARG A 142 -13.48 2.79 -2.77
C ARG A 142 -13.96 4.20 -2.40
N ARG A 143 -13.24 5.20 -2.92
CA ARG A 143 -13.46 6.62 -2.60
C ARG A 143 -14.73 7.16 -3.25
N ASP A 144 -15.40 8.09 -2.58
CA ASP A 144 -16.63 8.75 -3.09
C ASP A 144 -16.30 9.93 -4.01
N THR A 145 -15.52 9.66 -5.05
CA THR A 145 -15.20 10.63 -6.11
C THR A 145 -15.53 10.03 -7.46
N ASP A 146 -15.49 10.86 -8.51
CA ASP A 146 -15.66 10.40 -9.89
C ASP A 146 -14.72 9.24 -10.21
N GLY A 147 -15.25 8.23 -10.90
CA GLY A 147 -14.55 6.98 -11.21
C GLY A 147 -14.34 6.02 -10.02
N ARG A 148 -14.77 6.39 -8.80
CA ARG A 148 -14.68 5.58 -7.56
C ARG A 148 -13.33 4.86 -7.44
N PRO A 149 -12.21 5.58 -7.41
CA PRO A 149 -10.90 4.96 -7.37
C PRO A 149 -10.71 4.16 -6.09
N ILE A 150 -9.85 3.14 -6.14
CA ILE A 150 -9.50 2.31 -4.98
C ILE A 150 -9.04 3.19 -3.80
N LEU A 151 -9.26 2.70 -2.58
CA LEU A 151 -8.79 3.41 -1.38
C LEU A 151 -7.27 3.57 -1.45
N ARG A 152 -6.79 4.73 -0.97
CA ARG A 152 -5.37 5.10 -1.07
C ARG A 152 -4.48 4.03 -0.45
N SER A 153 -4.75 3.58 0.76
CA SER A 153 -4.02 2.48 1.38
C SER A 153 -4.91 1.67 2.31
N ALA A 154 -4.41 0.50 2.73
CA ALA A 154 -4.99 -0.27 3.82
C ALA A 154 -4.49 0.20 5.20
N SER A 155 -3.78 1.34 5.30
CA SER A 155 -3.31 1.90 6.57
C SER A 155 -4.23 3.05 6.97
N PHE A 156 -5.33 2.71 7.65
CA PHE A 156 -6.32 3.69 8.09
C PHE A 156 -6.97 3.30 9.41
N ARG A 157 -7.60 4.26 10.07
CA ARG A 157 -8.50 4.08 11.21
C ARG A 157 -9.81 4.82 10.97
N LEU A 158 -10.87 4.40 11.66
CA LEU A 158 -12.08 5.19 11.75
C LEU A 158 -11.81 6.43 12.60
N LYS A 159 -12.31 7.58 12.16
CA LYS A 159 -12.49 8.75 13.02
C LYS A 159 -13.81 8.58 13.79
N ASP A 160 -13.92 9.16 15.00
CA ASP A 160 -15.13 9.06 15.83
C ASP A 160 -16.41 9.26 15.02
N GLU A 161 -17.39 8.38 15.25
CA GLU A 161 -18.59 8.24 14.42
C GLU A 161 -19.49 9.46 14.54
N GLU A 162 -19.45 10.33 13.53
CA GLU A 162 -20.49 11.34 13.32
C GLU A 162 -21.74 10.65 12.75
N ARG A 163 -22.91 10.91 13.35
CA ARG A 163 -24.16 10.24 12.97
C ARG A 163 -24.44 10.39 11.48
N GLY A 164 -24.56 9.28 10.76
CA GLY A 164 -24.86 9.26 9.32
C GLY A 164 -23.67 9.44 8.38
N LYS A 165 -22.44 9.52 8.91
CA LYS A 165 -21.20 9.55 8.12
C LYS A 165 -20.24 8.46 8.55
N ILE A 166 -19.41 8.02 7.61
CA ILE A 166 -18.26 7.16 7.86
C ILE A 166 -17.03 7.96 7.44
N THR A 167 -16.07 8.11 8.35
CA THR A 167 -14.83 8.84 8.08
C THR A 167 -13.63 7.96 8.35
N LEU A 168 -12.79 7.79 7.34
CA LEU A 168 -11.50 7.13 7.48
C LEU A 168 -10.39 8.17 7.43
N VAL A 169 -9.45 8.06 8.37
CA VAL A 169 -8.18 8.80 8.32
C VAL A 169 -7.06 7.78 8.19
N GLY A 170 -6.18 8.00 7.24
CA GLY A 170 -5.13 7.04 6.93
C GLY A 170 -3.86 7.69 6.43
N ARG A 171 -2.92 6.83 6.07
CA ARG A 171 -1.58 7.22 5.63
C ARG A 171 -1.10 6.40 4.44
N GLY A 172 -0.28 7.02 3.60
CA GLY A 172 0.30 6.40 2.42
C GLY A 172 -0.67 6.16 1.26
N TYR A 173 -0.10 5.77 0.13
CA TYR A 173 -0.81 5.48 -1.11
C TYR A 173 -0.15 4.29 -1.84
N GLY A 174 -0.93 3.24 -2.03
CA GLY A 174 -0.54 2.01 -2.71
C GLY A 174 -0.50 0.80 -1.78
N HIS A 175 -0.07 -0.32 -2.34
CA HIS A 175 -0.09 -1.64 -1.69
C HIS A 175 0.99 -1.78 -0.60
N GLY A 176 2.04 -0.96 -0.60
CA GLY A 176 3.00 -0.88 0.50
C GLY A 176 4.15 -1.89 0.44
N VAL A 177 4.14 -2.81 -0.52
CA VAL A 177 5.17 -3.84 -0.67
C VAL A 177 6.34 -3.29 -1.49
N GLY A 178 7.56 -3.63 -1.11
CA GLY A 178 8.79 -3.20 -1.79
C GLY A 178 9.01 -1.69 -1.72
N MET A 179 9.51 -1.09 -2.80
CA MET A 179 10.03 0.28 -2.76
C MET A 179 8.93 1.35 -2.66
N CYS A 180 9.11 2.29 -1.72
CA CYS A 180 8.31 3.50 -1.59
C CYS A 180 8.90 4.60 -2.49
N GLN A 181 8.19 5.05 -3.53
CA GLN A 181 8.69 6.06 -4.48
C GLN A 181 9.02 7.39 -3.80
N MET A 182 8.08 7.91 -2.99
CA MET A 182 8.32 9.16 -2.25
C MET A 182 9.37 9.00 -1.16
N GLY A 183 9.52 7.79 -0.61
CA GLY A 183 10.58 7.48 0.33
C GLY A 183 11.94 7.39 -0.35
N ALA A 184 12.03 6.83 -1.56
CA ALA A 184 13.25 6.84 -2.37
C ALA A 184 13.70 8.27 -2.69
N ILE A 185 12.77 9.16 -3.03
CA ILE A 185 13.07 10.60 -3.18
C ILE A 185 13.61 11.18 -1.87
N GLY A 186 12.93 10.94 -0.73
CA GLY A 186 13.37 11.44 0.56
C GLY A 186 14.75 10.90 0.99
N ARG A 187 15.04 9.64 0.69
CA ARG A 187 16.36 9.02 0.93
C ARG A 187 17.45 9.61 0.05
N ALA A 188 17.16 9.83 -1.23
CA ALA A 188 18.10 10.50 -2.15
C ALA A 188 18.39 11.94 -1.69
N GLN A 189 17.37 12.67 -1.21
CA GLN A 189 17.54 14.00 -0.61
C GLN A 189 18.35 13.97 0.68
N ALA A 190 18.32 12.86 1.41
CA ALA A 190 19.17 12.60 2.57
C ALA A 190 20.58 12.11 2.20
N GLY A 191 20.93 12.09 0.91
CA GLY A 191 22.27 11.76 0.41
C GLY A 191 22.52 10.27 0.13
N GLN A 192 21.51 9.40 0.26
CA GLN A 192 21.67 7.99 -0.09
C GLN A 192 21.76 7.80 -1.61
N ASP A 193 22.67 6.94 -2.05
CA ASP A 193 22.73 6.54 -3.45
C ASP A 193 21.65 5.50 -3.80
N PHE A 194 21.56 5.13 -5.09
CA PHE A 194 20.52 4.20 -5.53
C PHE A 194 20.71 2.77 -4.99
N GLU A 195 21.95 2.34 -4.70
CA GLU A 195 22.22 1.01 -4.16
C GLU A 195 21.75 0.95 -2.71
N GLU A 196 22.09 1.96 -1.91
CA GLU A 196 21.62 2.13 -0.53
C GLU A 196 20.08 2.19 -0.46
N ILE A 197 19.46 2.95 -1.37
CA ILE A 197 18.00 3.05 -1.46
C ILE A 197 17.38 1.69 -1.77
N LEU A 198 17.89 0.96 -2.77
CA LEU A 198 17.34 -0.34 -3.16
C LEU A 198 17.51 -1.37 -2.03
N SER A 199 18.69 -1.43 -1.41
CA SER A 199 18.96 -2.35 -0.29
C SER A 199 18.13 -2.01 0.95
N ALA A 200 17.75 -0.75 1.15
CA ALA A 200 16.84 -0.36 2.23
C ALA A 200 15.42 -0.92 2.05
N TYR A 201 14.94 -1.10 0.81
CA TYR A 201 13.58 -1.58 0.53
C TYR A 201 13.48 -3.07 0.20
N TYR A 202 14.54 -3.66 -0.34
CA TYR A 202 14.57 -5.05 -0.77
C TYR A 202 15.59 -5.84 0.06
N THR A 203 15.12 -6.42 1.16
CA THR A 203 15.98 -7.06 2.18
C THR A 203 16.89 -8.14 1.57
N GLY A 204 18.21 -7.99 1.74
CA GLY A 204 19.20 -8.94 1.23
C GLY A 204 19.33 -8.96 -0.29
N ALA A 205 18.64 -8.08 -1.01
CA ALA A 205 18.82 -7.90 -2.45
C ALA A 205 19.90 -6.86 -2.73
N ARG A 206 20.62 -7.04 -3.84
CA ARG A 206 21.69 -6.15 -4.29
C ARG A 206 21.57 -5.87 -5.79
N PRO A 207 21.98 -4.68 -6.26
CA PRO A 207 22.14 -4.43 -7.67
C PRO A 207 23.26 -5.31 -8.24
N GLU A 208 23.06 -5.84 -9.43
CA GLU A 208 24.06 -6.61 -10.17
C GLU A 208 24.03 -6.21 -11.64
N ARG A 209 25.20 -5.99 -12.23
CA ARG A 209 25.32 -5.66 -13.65
C ARG A 209 25.48 -6.93 -14.46
N ILE A 210 24.53 -7.20 -15.35
CA ILE A 210 24.58 -8.38 -16.19
C ILE A 210 25.60 -8.14 -17.31
N VAL A 211 26.49 -9.11 -17.53
CA VAL A 211 27.38 -9.11 -18.70
C VAL A 211 26.78 -10.05 -19.75
N HIS A 212 26.36 -9.49 -20.89
CA HIS A 212 25.97 -10.31 -22.02
C HIS A 212 27.19 -11.09 -22.53
N LYS A 213 27.16 -12.42 -22.47
CA LYS A 213 28.12 -13.24 -23.23
C LYS A 213 27.88 -12.96 -24.71
N ARG A 214 28.92 -12.46 -25.37
CA ARG A 214 28.95 -12.30 -26.83
C ARG A 214 28.91 -13.66 -27.51
#